data_AF-A0A6N7GAH5-F1
#
_entry.id   AF-A0A6N7GAH5-F1
#
_cell.length_a   1.000
_cell.length_b   1.000
_cell.length_c   1.000
_cell.angle_alpha   90.00
_cell.angle_beta   90.00
_cell.angle_gamma   90.00
#
_symmetry.space_group_name_H-M   'P 1'
#
loop_
_entity.id
_entity.type
_entity.pdbx_description
1 polymer ?
#
loop_
_entity_poly.entity_id
_entity_poly.type
_entity_poly.pdbx_seq_one_letter_code
_entity_poly.pdbx_strand_id
1 'polypeptide(L)'
;MHARDARLLARLSRSPREIVFLNDDHLRVLSEAGEPPREALRVAALDGDAEDRIPAVVALARMGDERAREALAGLLAEAALAGRVAAELESLGHAYGGLADLAEPWLIGALASDDERTRRSAAQTCGRLRVAGAGPALVALAGSEPSDRFAARCALAAARASPRREVLVEVDRQWKSGRERGSLSLALVELAARGPAGVYEQSLRRCADLLAERSHDGSLPRALVGVLTARGAESQPLLDKVVRRSRHSEAVALALEALVAIDPELAERRARKVWRKSPHGAIAVWAKRYAGTGDAGAIDWVRRAGDHRSGSVRRDAVVALVGIGGQAAAEAAAELAAGTGDADLARLAREAVRPDLPRDVTAAMVRLGLADRDAAAAAIAALDHPATASQVVTRVFEHAGRLLWFDTEGGQVPPPYDRLITELTEISGAPVADVRQVATPEGATVSCTVDGSRYEWTPQDQGDWYDMDVVCDIADTLSPASPDPCSFIVLGDDGGQAVALVLADPDALERLAEETGTRLGGRLGA
;
A
#
# COMPACT_ATOMS: atom_id res chain seq x y z
N MET A 1 26.80 -1.68 0.66
CA MET A 1 26.42 -0.52 -0.15
C MET A 1 26.91 -0.71 -1.58
N HIS A 2 25.98 -0.83 -2.53
CA HIS A 2 26.30 -0.97 -3.97
C HIS A 2 26.88 0.33 -4.54
N ALA A 3 27.58 0.26 -5.69
CA ALA A 3 28.17 1.45 -6.33
C ALA A 3 27.11 2.52 -6.69
N ARG A 4 25.88 2.09 -6.99
CA ARG A 4 24.69 2.95 -7.20
C ARG A 4 24.38 3.76 -5.94
N ASP A 5 24.23 3.06 -4.82
CA ASP A 5 23.91 3.67 -3.53
C ASP A 5 25.00 4.64 -3.07
N ALA A 6 26.26 4.29 -3.30
CA ALA A 6 27.39 5.17 -2.99
C ALA A 6 27.35 6.48 -3.79
N ARG A 7 26.99 6.44 -5.08
CA ARG A 7 26.86 7.64 -5.93
C ARG A 7 25.65 8.48 -5.53
N LEU A 8 24.50 7.84 -5.31
CA LEU A 8 23.29 8.51 -4.87
C LEU A 8 23.52 9.19 -3.52
N LEU A 9 24.06 8.47 -2.54
CA LEU A 9 24.40 9.03 -1.23
C LEU A 9 25.38 10.20 -1.32
N ALA A 10 26.42 10.10 -2.16
CA ALA A 10 27.37 11.18 -2.37
C ALA A 10 26.75 12.41 -3.06
N ARG A 11 25.71 12.24 -3.89
CA ARG A 11 24.94 13.33 -4.48
C ARG A 11 24.05 13.99 -3.43
N LEU A 12 23.23 13.20 -2.74
CA LEU A 12 22.30 13.68 -1.70
C LEU A 12 23.01 14.40 -0.54
N SER A 13 24.20 13.94 -0.17
CA SER A 13 24.97 14.58 0.92
C SER A 13 25.65 15.89 0.49
N ARG A 14 25.87 16.11 -0.82
CA ARG A 14 26.43 17.35 -1.37
C ARG A 14 25.37 18.38 -1.73
N SER A 15 24.19 17.92 -2.13
CA SER A 15 23.04 18.76 -2.50
C SER A 15 21.78 18.28 -1.75
N PRO A 16 21.64 18.59 -0.44
CA PRO A 16 20.51 18.10 0.34
C PRO A 16 19.14 18.52 -0.20
N ARG A 17 19.05 19.65 -0.92
CA ARG A 17 17.82 20.05 -1.64
C ARG A 17 17.26 18.99 -2.60
N GLU A 18 18.08 18.05 -3.06
CA GLU A 18 17.66 16.97 -3.97
C GLU A 18 17.03 15.78 -3.20
N ILE A 19 17.00 15.82 -1.87
CA ILE A 19 16.45 14.73 -1.06
C ILE A 19 14.92 14.75 -1.15
N VAL A 20 14.37 13.81 -1.93
CA VAL A 20 12.94 13.50 -1.96
C VAL A 20 12.58 12.55 -0.82
N PHE A 21 11.91 13.06 0.21
CA PHE A 21 11.56 12.31 1.41
C PHE A 21 10.42 11.29 1.26
N LEU A 22 9.78 11.25 0.10
CA LEU A 22 8.79 10.25 -0.31
C LEU A 22 9.41 9.15 -1.18
N ASN A 23 10.72 9.24 -1.49
CA ASN A 23 11.42 8.25 -2.29
C ASN A 23 12.14 7.25 -1.38
N ASP A 24 11.68 6.00 -1.36
CA ASP A 24 12.24 4.94 -0.52
C ASP A 24 13.73 4.67 -0.78
N ASP A 25 14.23 4.87 -2.01
CA ASP A 25 15.65 4.72 -2.32
C ASP A 25 16.51 5.77 -1.60
N HIS A 26 16.05 7.03 -1.59
CA HIS A 26 16.75 8.09 -0.88
C HIS A 26 16.83 7.77 0.62
N LEU A 27 15.73 7.28 1.20
CA LEU A 27 15.68 6.92 2.61
C LEU A 27 16.58 5.74 2.93
N ARG A 28 16.58 4.71 2.08
CA ARG A 28 17.43 3.53 2.23
C ARG A 28 18.91 3.92 2.17
N VAL A 29 19.37 4.64 1.15
CA VAL A 29 20.80 4.99 1.03
C VAL A 29 21.26 5.95 2.13
N LEU A 30 20.40 6.87 2.56
CA LEU A 30 20.68 7.73 3.72
C LEU A 30 20.78 6.88 5.00
N SER A 31 19.93 5.87 5.19
CA SER A 31 20.02 4.99 6.36
C SER A 31 21.33 4.19 6.42
N GLU A 32 21.92 3.87 5.26
CA GLU A 32 23.21 3.21 5.11
C GLU A 32 24.41 4.16 5.21
N ALA A 33 24.17 5.46 5.41
CA ALA A 33 25.22 6.47 5.37
C ALA A 33 26.26 6.30 6.48
N GLY A 34 27.52 6.15 6.07
CA GLY A 34 28.68 6.25 6.95
C GLY A 34 28.98 7.69 7.38
N GLU A 35 30.08 7.87 8.10
CA GLU A 35 30.41 9.16 8.72
C GLU A 35 30.68 10.31 7.73
N PRO A 36 31.39 10.13 6.59
CA PRO A 36 31.68 11.27 5.70
C PRO A 36 30.42 11.89 5.06
N PRO A 37 29.45 11.10 4.55
CA PRO A 37 28.13 11.61 4.12
C PRO A 37 27.36 12.33 5.24
N ARG A 38 27.34 11.77 6.46
CA ARG A 38 26.70 12.41 7.62
C ARG A 38 27.35 13.74 7.96
N GLU A 39 28.67 13.83 7.90
CA GLU A 39 29.39 15.08 8.17
C GLU A 39 29.08 16.16 7.12
N ALA A 40 29.00 15.80 5.84
CA ALA A 40 28.58 16.73 4.79
C ALA A 40 27.16 17.27 5.04
N LEU A 41 26.24 16.40 5.47
CA LEU A 41 24.89 16.82 5.87
C LEU A 41 24.90 17.72 7.12
N ARG A 42 25.76 17.47 8.11
CA ARG A 42 25.88 18.34 9.30
C ARG A 42 26.39 19.73 8.93
N VAL A 43 27.39 19.81 8.05
CA VAL A 43 27.88 21.09 7.52
C VAL A 43 26.75 21.83 6.80
N ALA A 44 26.01 21.16 5.93
CA ALA A 44 24.88 21.76 5.23
C ALA A 44 23.75 22.19 6.18
N ALA A 45 23.48 21.43 7.24
CA ALA A 45 22.48 21.76 8.26
C ALA A 45 22.83 23.02 9.06
N LEU A 46 24.11 23.26 9.32
CA LEU A 46 24.60 24.41 10.08
C LEU A 46 24.75 25.66 9.20
N ASP A 47 25.46 25.53 8.08
CA ASP A 47 25.99 26.66 7.30
C ASP A 47 25.42 26.78 5.88
N GLY A 48 24.52 25.87 5.46
CA GLY A 48 23.89 25.91 4.14
C GLY A 48 22.91 27.08 3.95
N ASP A 49 22.34 27.21 2.75
CA ASP A 49 21.17 28.05 2.56
C ASP A 49 19.89 27.36 3.09
N ALA A 50 18.74 28.05 3.08
CA ALA A 50 17.50 27.45 3.58
C ALA A 50 17.04 26.21 2.78
N GLU A 51 17.38 26.12 1.50
CA GLU A 51 17.01 25.00 0.62
C GLU A 51 17.83 23.75 0.91
N ASP A 52 19.08 23.91 1.34
CA ASP A 52 19.94 22.79 1.74
C ASP A 52 19.85 22.49 3.25
N ARG A 53 19.70 23.50 4.11
CA ARG A 53 19.63 23.34 5.58
C ARG A 53 18.45 22.49 6.02
N ILE A 54 17.25 22.76 5.52
CA ILE A 54 16.04 22.06 5.99
C ILE A 54 16.10 20.57 5.62
N PRO A 55 16.34 20.18 4.35
CA PRO A 55 16.47 18.78 4.00
C PRO A 55 17.67 18.11 4.67
N ALA A 56 18.79 18.80 4.87
CA ALA A 56 19.93 18.24 5.59
C ALA A 56 19.57 17.89 7.04
N VAL A 57 18.94 18.81 7.77
CA VAL A 57 18.48 18.55 9.15
C VAL A 57 17.47 17.42 9.20
N VAL A 58 16.53 17.38 8.26
CA VAL A 58 15.50 16.32 8.20
C VAL A 58 16.11 14.95 7.86
N ALA A 59 17.09 14.90 6.95
CA ALA A 59 17.82 13.68 6.62
C ALA A 59 18.66 13.18 7.79
N LEU A 60 19.41 14.07 8.45
CA LEU A 60 20.15 13.76 9.68
C LEU A 60 19.22 13.24 10.78
N ALA A 61 18.08 13.91 10.95
CA ALA A 61 17.06 13.47 11.86
C ALA A 61 16.65 12.06 11.51
N ARG A 62 16.30 11.76 10.25
CA ARG A 62 15.92 10.42 9.79
C ARG A 62 16.95 9.32 10.04
N MET A 63 18.23 9.64 9.91
CA MET A 63 19.35 8.72 10.16
C MET A 63 19.66 8.52 11.65
N GLY A 64 18.91 9.15 12.56
CA GLY A 64 19.14 9.10 14.00
C GLY A 64 20.40 9.82 14.44
N ASP A 65 20.86 10.82 13.69
CA ASP A 65 22.05 11.58 14.04
C ASP A 65 21.80 12.47 15.28
N GLU A 66 22.65 12.37 16.30
CA GLU A 66 22.47 13.08 17.57
C GLU A 66 22.49 14.61 17.40
N ARG A 67 23.21 15.13 16.40
CA ARG A 67 23.31 16.57 16.14
C ARG A 67 22.09 17.13 15.40
N ALA A 68 21.27 16.27 14.80
CA ALA A 68 20.03 16.69 14.15
C ALA A 68 19.10 17.42 15.11
N ARG A 69 19.11 17.03 16.39
CA ARG A 69 18.29 17.62 17.44
C ARG A 69 18.63 19.10 17.66
N GLU A 70 19.91 19.44 17.74
CA GLU A 70 20.36 20.82 17.94
C GLU A 70 20.12 21.67 16.68
N ALA A 71 20.45 21.13 15.51
CA ALA A 71 20.22 21.84 14.24
C ALA A 71 18.73 22.08 13.96
N LEU A 72 17.86 21.12 14.29
CA LEU A 72 16.42 21.29 14.21
C LEU A 72 15.90 22.33 15.21
N ALA A 73 16.44 22.38 16.42
CA ALA A 73 16.10 23.44 17.38
C ALA A 73 16.45 24.83 16.84
N GLY A 74 17.63 24.98 16.23
CA GLY A 74 18.06 26.22 15.58
C GLY A 74 17.12 26.64 14.45
N LEU A 75 16.77 25.71 13.56
CA LEU A 75 15.82 25.99 12.46
C LEU A 75 14.42 26.38 12.96
N LEU A 76 13.94 25.74 14.03
CA LEU A 76 12.64 26.08 14.63
C LEU A 76 12.68 27.43 15.37
N ALA A 77 13.83 27.86 15.89
CA ALA A 77 14.00 29.19 16.47
C ALA A 77 13.96 30.31 15.41
N GLU A 78 14.29 30.01 14.15
CA GLU A 78 14.22 30.94 13.03
C GLU A 78 12.78 31.05 12.48
N ALA A 79 12.04 32.07 12.93
CA ALA A 79 10.63 32.27 12.55
C ALA A 79 10.35 32.22 11.04
N ALA A 80 11.30 32.70 10.20
CA ALA A 80 11.18 32.69 8.74
C ALA A 80 11.27 31.29 8.12
N LEU A 81 11.96 30.34 8.78
CA LEU A 81 12.16 28.98 8.30
C LEU A 81 11.21 27.98 8.94
N ALA A 82 10.73 28.27 10.14
CA ALA A 82 10.03 27.29 10.94
C ALA A 82 8.70 26.79 10.31
N GLY A 83 7.99 27.64 9.56
CA GLY A 83 6.82 27.21 8.77
C GLY A 83 7.16 26.22 7.64
N ARG A 84 8.35 26.36 7.03
CA ARG A 84 8.87 25.41 6.02
C ARG A 84 9.31 24.11 6.66
N VAL A 85 10.02 24.19 7.79
CA VAL A 85 10.45 23.03 8.59
C VAL A 85 9.24 22.20 9.02
N ALA A 86 8.14 22.84 9.43
CA ALA A 86 6.92 22.12 9.78
C ALA A 86 6.30 21.36 8.60
N ALA A 87 6.32 21.93 7.39
CA ALA A 87 5.85 21.26 6.18
C ALA A 87 6.75 20.06 5.81
N GLU A 88 8.06 20.18 6.00
CA GLU A 88 8.98 19.05 5.78
C GLU A 88 8.79 17.97 6.84
N LEU A 89 8.68 18.33 8.12
CA LEU A 89 8.35 17.41 9.21
C LEU A 89 6.98 16.73 8.99
N GLU A 90 6.04 17.43 8.36
CA GLU A 90 4.76 16.83 7.96
C GLU A 90 5.02 15.61 7.06
N SER A 91 5.88 15.72 6.05
CA SER A 91 6.19 14.64 5.09
C SER A 91 6.78 13.38 5.75
N LEU A 92 7.37 13.50 6.94
CA LEU A 92 8.08 12.40 7.62
C LEU A 92 7.16 11.40 8.33
N GLY A 93 5.89 11.74 8.54
CA GLY A 93 4.89 10.83 9.11
C GLY A 93 5.22 10.34 10.54
N HIS A 94 4.90 9.08 10.83
CA HIS A 94 5.07 8.45 12.14
C HIS A 94 6.52 8.05 12.46
N ALA A 95 7.44 8.18 11.49
CA ALA A 95 8.81 7.66 11.60
C ALA A 95 9.64 8.33 12.71
N TYR A 96 9.19 9.47 13.25
CA TYR A 96 9.94 10.24 14.25
C TYR A 96 9.11 10.70 15.46
N GLY A 97 8.58 9.74 16.24
CA GLY A 97 8.01 10.04 17.56
C GLY A 97 9.00 10.72 18.52
N GLY A 98 10.32 10.50 18.36
CA GLY A 98 11.37 11.08 19.21
C GLY A 98 11.68 12.57 19.01
N LEU A 99 11.11 13.21 17.97
CA LEU A 99 11.23 14.67 17.75
C LEU A 99 10.12 15.47 18.40
N ALA A 100 9.06 14.82 18.90
CA ALA A 100 7.91 15.49 19.48
C ALA A 100 8.34 16.46 20.59
N ASP A 101 9.15 15.99 21.55
CA ASP A 101 9.60 16.80 22.69
C ASP A 101 10.45 18.02 22.28
N LEU A 102 11.17 17.93 21.16
CA LEU A 102 12.00 19.01 20.65
C LEU A 102 11.13 20.09 19.97
N ALA A 103 10.24 19.64 19.09
CA ALA A 103 9.41 20.52 18.29
C ALA A 103 8.24 21.11 19.09
N GLU A 104 7.86 20.48 20.20
CA GLU A 104 6.66 20.81 20.99
C GLU A 104 6.58 22.29 21.38
N PRO A 105 7.60 22.94 21.99
CA PRO A 105 7.47 24.34 22.41
C PRO A 105 7.23 25.28 21.23
N TRP A 106 7.94 25.05 20.12
CA TRP A 106 7.76 25.85 18.91
C TRP A 106 6.40 25.58 18.27
N LEU A 107 6.01 24.31 18.14
CA LEU A 107 4.75 23.92 17.53
C LEU A 107 3.57 24.53 18.28
N ILE A 108 3.57 24.47 19.62
CA ILE A 108 2.54 25.10 20.46
C ILE A 108 2.50 26.62 20.24
N GLY A 109 3.66 27.28 20.14
CA GLY A 109 3.72 28.72 19.81
C GLY A 109 3.18 29.02 18.41
N ALA A 110 3.54 28.21 17.41
CA ALA A 110 3.13 28.37 16.02
C ALA A 110 1.61 28.17 15.80
N LEU A 111 0.94 27.41 16.67
CA LEU A 111 -0.53 27.30 16.68
C LEU A 111 -1.22 28.65 16.98
N ALA A 112 -0.52 29.60 17.60
CA ALA A 112 -1.03 30.94 17.87
C ALA A 112 -0.58 32.00 16.83
N SER A 113 0.12 31.59 15.76
CA SER A 113 0.57 32.51 14.70
C SER A 113 -0.61 33.20 14.00
N ASP A 114 -0.45 34.46 13.60
CA ASP A 114 -1.45 35.15 12.77
C ASP A 114 -1.48 34.61 11.33
N ASP A 115 -0.38 34.01 10.86
CA ASP A 115 -0.30 33.37 9.56
C ASP A 115 -1.02 32.01 9.56
N GLU A 116 -2.10 31.91 8.80
CA GLU A 116 -2.91 30.69 8.66
C GLU A 116 -2.07 29.52 8.12
N ARG A 117 -1.10 29.77 7.23
CA ARG A 117 -0.25 28.70 6.68
C ARG A 117 0.60 28.09 7.79
N THR A 118 1.23 28.92 8.62
CA THR A 118 2.00 28.49 9.78
C THR A 118 1.14 27.73 10.79
N ARG A 119 -0.04 28.26 11.17
CA ARG A 119 -0.96 27.55 12.08
C ARG A 119 -1.36 26.18 11.54
N ARG A 120 -1.66 26.11 10.23
CA ARG A 120 -2.09 24.89 9.56
C ARG A 120 -0.99 23.83 9.56
N SER A 121 0.22 24.20 9.14
CA SER A 121 1.37 23.30 9.17
C SER A 121 1.64 22.83 10.59
N ALA A 122 1.68 23.75 11.57
CA ALA A 122 1.89 23.40 12.98
C ALA A 122 0.84 22.40 13.50
N ALA A 123 -0.44 22.61 13.17
CA ALA A 123 -1.50 21.69 13.57
C ALA A 123 -1.32 20.29 12.98
N GLN A 124 -1.05 20.20 11.68
CA GLN A 124 -0.82 18.92 11.02
C GLN A 124 0.40 18.19 11.60
N THR A 125 1.51 18.91 11.81
CA THR A 125 2.75 18.37 12.37
C THR A 125 2.56 17.90 13.83
N CYS A 126 1.84 18.66 14.67
CA CYS A 126 1.47 18.23 16.02
C CYS A 126 0.74 16.88 16.01
N GLY A 127 -0.21 16.72 15.08
CA GLY A 127 -0.93 15.48 14.92
C GLY A 127 -0.01 14.33 14.50
N ARG A 128 0.79 14.50 13.44
CA ARG A 128 1.68 13.43 12.92
C ARG A 128 2.74 13.00 13.94
N LEU A 129 3.37 13.95 14.62
CA LEU A 129 4.37 13.69 15.67
C LEU A 129 3.75 13.30 17.01
N ARG A 130 2.42 13.37 17.14
CA ARG A 130 1.66 13.06 18.36
C ARG A 130 2.08 13.90 19.57
N VAL A 131 2.25 15.21 19.37
CA VAL A 131 2.67 16.17 20.41
C VAL A 131 1.57 16.31 21.46
N ALA A 132 1.69 15.59 22.57
CA ALA A 132 0.62 15.47 23.56
C ALA A 132 0.21 16.82 24.18
N GLY A 133 1.17 17.74 24.40
CA GLY A 133 0.92 19.07 24.94
C GLY A 133 0.13 20.00 24.02
N ALA A 134 0.08 19.72 22.72
CA ALA A 134 -0.67 20.55 21.75
C ALA A 134 -2.19 20.36 21.83
N GLY A 135 -2.68 19.33 22.53
CA GLY A 135 -4.11 18.98 22.60
C GLY A 135 -5.05 20.17 22.90
N PRO A 136 -4.85 20.92 24.00
CA PRO A 136 -5.69 22.07 24.32
C PRO A 136 -5.70 23.16 23.25
N ALA A 137 -4.54 23.49 22.68
CA ALA A 137 -4.42 24.50 21.62
C ALA A 137 -5.11 24.06 20.32
N LEU A 138 -4.97 22.79 19.94
CA LEU A 138 -5.63 22.23 18.75
C LEU A 138 -7.16 22.17 18.92
N VAL A 139 -7.65 21.86 20.12
CA VAL A 139 -9.10 21.90 20.43
C VAL A 139 -9.63 23.34 20.38
N ALA A 140 -8.88 24.30 20.90
CA ALA A 140 -9.25 25.71 20.83
C ALA A 140 -9.35 26.19 19.36
N LEU A 141 -8.35 25.89 18.53
CA LEU A 141 -8.36 26.19 17.10
C LEU A 141 -9.52 25.52 16.37
N ALA A 142 -9.75 24.23 16.62
CA ALA A 142 -10.91 23.51 16.11
C ALA A 142 -12.24 24.21 16.48
N GLY A 143 -12.30 24.84 17.66
CA GLY A 143 -13.43 25.61 18.16
C GLY A 143 -13.65 26.96 17.47
N SER A 144 -12.56 27.70 17.23
CA SER A 144 -12.60 29.12 16.82
C SER A 144 -12.41 29.34 15.32
N GLU A 145 -11.86 28.38 14.57
CA GLU A 145 -11.54 28.57 13.16
C GLU A 145 -12.82 28.66 12.29
N PRO A 146 -12.96 29.71 11.45
CA PRO A 146 -14.14 29.93 10.62
C PRO A 146 -14.21 28.97 9.43
N SER A 147 -13.07 28.46 8.98
CA SER A 147 -13.01 27.45 7.92
C SER A 147 -13.40 26.08 8.46
N ASP A 148 -14.55 25.57 8.04
CA ASP A 148 -15.04 24.24 8.46
C ASP A 148 -14.03 23.13 8.15
N ARG A 149 -13.35 23.21 7.00
CA ARG A 149 -12.32 22.24 6.60
C ARG A 149 -11.10 22.32 7.49
N PHE A 150 -10.65 23.53 7.84
CA PHE A 150 -9.48 23.69 8.69
C PHE A 150 -9.76 23.29 10.14
N ALA A 151 -10.94 23.65 10.67
CA ALA A 151 -11.38 23.24 11.99
C ALA A 151 -11.50 21.72 12.14
N ALA A 152 -12.04 21.03 11.13
CA ALA A 152 -12.13 19.57 11.13
C ALA A 152 -10.74 18.91 11.07
N ARG A 153 -9.79 19.51 10.34
CA ARG A 153 -8.37 19.08 10.35
C ARG A 153 -7.70 19.31 11.69
N CYS A 154 -8.00 20.41 12.38
CA CYS A 154 -7.52 20.66 13.75
C CYS A 154 -8.07 19.63 14.73
N ALA A 155 -9.34 19.23 14.60
CA ALA A 155 -9.93 18.18 15.42
C ALA A 155 -9.26 16.81 15.18
N LEU A 156 -8.96 16.47 13.92
CA LEU A 156 -8.17 15.29 13.57
C LEU A 156 -6.75 15.35 14.16
N ALA A 157 -6.07 16.49 14.01
CA ALA A 157 -4.76 16.71 14.61
C ALA A 157 -4.80 16.55 16.13
N ALA A 158 -5.83 17.08 16.79
CA ALA A 158 -6.03 16.91 18.23
C ALA A 158 -6.25 15.45 18.62
N ALA A 159 -7.03 14.69 17.84
CA ALA A 159 -7.23 13.26 18.06
C ALA A 159 -5.94 12.46 17.88
N ARG A 160 -5.08 12.90 16.96
CA ARG A 160 -3.74 12.33 16.78
C ARG A 160 -2.80 12.64 17.94
N ALA A 161 -2.71 13.90 18.32
CA ALA A 161 -1.85 14.43 19.37
C ALA A 161 -2.22 13.94 20.77
N SER A 162 -3.49 14.05 21.14
CA SER A 162 -3.96 13.84 22.51
C SER A 162 -5.40 13.32 22.49
N PRO A 163 -5.63 12.01 22.29
CA PRO A 163 -6.96 11.42 22.09
C PRO A 163 -7.79 11.38 23.39
N ARG A 164 -8.12 12.55 23.94
CA ARG A 164 -8.80 12.71 25.23
C ARG A 164 -10.26 13.09 25.06
N ARG A 165 -10.97 13.20 26.19
CA ARG A 165 -12.41 13.48 26.24
C ARG A 165 -12.76 14.81 25.60
N GLU A 166 -11.93 15.83 25.79
CA GLU A 166 -12.14 17.18 25.25
C GLU A 166 -12.16 17.17 23.72
N VAL A 167 -11.28 16.37 23.10
CA VAL A 167 -11.24 16.18 21.65
C VAL A 167 -12.50 15.50 21.15
N LEU A 168 -12.95 14.45 21.82
CA LEU A 168 -14.19 13.75 21.44
C LEU A 168 -15.41 14.69 21.53
N VAL A 169 -15.50 15.50 22.59
CA VAL A 169 -16.57 16.51 22.76
C VAL A 169 -16.56 17.49 21.59
N GLU A 170 -15.38 17.97 21.20
CA GLU A 170 -15.22 18.90 20.09
C GLU A 170 -15.57 18.26 18.74
N VAL A 171 -15.13 17.02 18.48
CA VAL A 171 -15.52 16.24 17.29
C VAL A 171 -17.04 16.08 17.25
N ASP A 172 -17.69 15.69 18.35
CA ASP A 172 -19.16 15.55 18.44
C ASP A 172 -19.87 16.89 18.21
N ARG A 173 -19.32 18.02 18.70
CA ARG A 173 -19.87 19.36 18.49
C ARG A 173 -19.84 19.73 17.01
N GLN A 174 -18.68 19.59 16.36
CA GLN A 174 -18.52 19.90 14.93
C GLN A 174 -19.35 18.99 14.04
N TRP A 175 -19.46 17.71 14.44
CA TRP A 175 -20.30 16.74 13.74
C TRP A 175 -21.76 17.18 13.69
N LYS A 176 -22.30 17.65 14.84
CA LYS A 176 -23.68 18.15 14.95
C LYS A 176 -23.91 19.44 14.18
N SER A 177 -22.90 20.30 14.04
CA SER A 177 -23.00 21.51 13.21
C SER A 177 -22.91 21.24 11.70
N GLY A 178 -22.67 19.99 11.29
CA GLY A 178 -22.62 19.63 9.87
C GLY A 178 -21.30 19.98 9.16
N ARG A 179 -20.20 20.15 9.91
CA ARG A 179 -18.87 20.41 9.33
C ARG A 179 -18.35 19.23 8.51
N GLU A 180 -17.24 19.46 7.81
CA GLU A 180 -16.54 18.51 6.94
C GLU A 180 -16.37 17.14 7.62
N ARG A 181 -17.09 16.13 7.13
CA ARG A 181 -17.22 14.84 7.82
C ARG A 181 -16.04 13.90 7.59
N GLY A 182 -15.22 14.10 6.56
CA GLY A 182 -14.08 13.24 6.25
C GLY A 182 -13.03 13.28 7.35
N SER A 183 -12.52 14.48 7.69
CA SER A 183 -11.52 14.64 8.75
C SER A 183 -12.09 14.26 10.12
N LEU A 184 -13.36 14.56 10.40
CA LEU A 184 -14.01 14.16 11.65
C LEU A 184 -14.17 12.63 11.76
N SER A 185 -14.42 11.93 10.65
CA SER A 185 -14.50 10.46 10.65
C SER A 185 -13.13 9.84 10.94
N LEU A 186 -12.06 10.40 10.36
CA LEU A 186 -10.69 9.99 10.69
C LEU A 186 -10.34 10.32 12.15
N ALA A 187 -10.82 11.44 12.70
CA ALA A 187 -10.63 11.79 14.10
C ALA A 187 -11.26 10.75 15.04
N LEU A 188 -12.46 10.25 14.69
CA LEU A 188 -13.12 9.17 15.42
C LEU A 188 -12.33 7.86 15.34
N VAL A 189 -11.74 7.53 14.18
CA VAL A 189 -10.84 6.37 14.04
C VAL A 189 -9.63 6.49 14.98
N GLU A 190 -9.00 7.65 15.05
CA GLU A 190 -7.85 7.90 15.94
C GLU A 190 -8.23 7.80 17.42
N LEU A 191 -9.37 8.38 17.81
CA LEU A 191 -9.92 8.28 19.17
C LEU A 191 -10.30 6.83 19.53
N ALA A 192 -10.87 6.09 18.58
CA ALA A 192 -11.20 4.68 18.75
C ALA A 192 -9.95 3.80 18.87
N ALA A 193 -8.85 4.15 18.19
CA ALA A 193 -7.61 3.41 18.22
C ALA A 193 -6.77 3.65 19.50
N ARG A 194 -6.75 4.88 20.02
CA ARG A 194 -5.80 5.29 21.07
C ARG A 194 -6.40 6.04 22.26
N GLY A 195 -7.71 6.31 22.26
CA GLY A 195 -8.36 6.99 23.38
C GLY A 195 -8.33 6.17 24.67
N PRO A 196 -8.37 6.82 25.85
CA PRO A 196 -8.55 6.14 27.12
C PRO A 196 -9.98 5.58 27.24
N ALA A 197 -10.21 4.76 28.26
CA ALA A 197 -11.54 4.23 28.57
C ALA A 197 -12.59 5.35 28.69
N GLY A 198 -13.80 5.07 28.21
CA GLY A 198 -14.87 6.01 27.97
C GLY A 198 -14.78 6.74 26.61
N VAL A 199 -13.58 7.12 26.16
CA VAL A 199 -13.40 7.83 24.88
C VAL A 199 -13.41 6.85 23.72
N TYR A 200 -12.59 5.80 23.78
CA TYR A 200 -12.45 4.91 22.65
C TYR A 200 -13.73 4.08 22.41
N GLU A 201 -14.47 3.68 23.44
CA GLU A 201 -15.72 2.91 23.34
C GLU A 201 -16.85 3.76 22.74
N GLN A 202 -16.89 5.05 23.06
CA GLN A 202 -17.82 5.98 22.41
C GLN A 202 -17.43 6.17 20.94
N SER A 203 -16.15 6.35 20.64
CA SER A 203 -15.66 6.47 19.27
C SER A 203 -15.88 5.20 18.45
N LEU A 204 -15.67 3.99 19.00
CA LEU A 204 -15.96 2.72 18.33
C LEU A 204 -17.44 2.59 17.96
N ARG A 205 -18.34 2.99 18.88
CA ARG A 205 -19.77 3.03 18.60
C ARG A 205 -20.09 3.96 17.43
N ARG A 206 -19.46 5.14 17.40
CA ARG A 206 -19.59 6.07 16.27
C ARG A 206 -19.03 5.49 14.98
N CYS A 207 -17.86 4.85 15.00
CA CYS A 207 -17.28 4.18 13.83
C CYS A 207 -18.20 3.11 13.27
N ALA A 208 -18.82 2.30 14.13
CA ALA A 208 -19.79 1.29 13.71
C ALA A 208 -21.09 1.91 13.14
N ASP A 209 -21.60 2.98 13.76
CA ASP A 209 -22.77 3.70 13.23
C ASP A 209 -22.46 4.33 11.87
N LEU A 210 -21.26 4.93 11.70
CA LEU A 210 -20.79 5.46 10.42
C LEU A 210 -20.69 4.39 9.35
N LEU A 211 -20.13 3.22 9.68
CA LEU A 211 -20.08 2.07 8.77
C LEU A 211 -21.50 1.65 8.36
N ALA A 212 -22.48 1.69 9.27
CA ALA A 212 -23.85 1.27 8.99
C ALA A 212 -24.69 2.29 8.17
N GLU A 213 -24.41 3.58 8.29
CA GLU A 213 -25.29 4.65 7.76
C GLU A 213 -25.02 5.03 6.30
N ARG A 214 -23.82 4.80 5.78
CA ARG A 214 -23.40 5.35 4.48
C ARG A 214 -22.97 4.28 3.48
N SER A 215 -23.32 4.52 2.22
CA SER A 215 -22.52 4.06 1.08
C SER A 215 -21.27 4.92 1.09
N HIS A 216 -20.10 4.30 1.11
CA HIS A 216 -18.86 5.02 1.29
C HIS A 216 -17.96 4.74 0.10
N ASP A 217 -17.66 5.78 -0.67
CA ASP A 217 -16.62 5.69 -1.69
C ASP A 217 -15.27 6.03 -1.03
N GLY A 218 -14.22 5.28 -1.39
CA GLY A 218 -12.84 5.55 -0.98
C GLY A 218 -12.33 4.77 0.23
N SER A 219 -11.31 5.30 0.91
CA SER A 219 -10.50 4.58 1.91
C SER A 219 -11.10 4.54 3.33
N LEU A 220 -12.12 5.36 3.63
CA LEU A 220 -12.69 5.48 4.97
C LEU A 220 -13.29 4.17 5.51
N PRO A 221 -14.05 3.36 4.74
CA PRO A 221 -14.61 2.10 5.25
C PRO A 221 -13.54 1.13 5.71
N ARG A 222 -12.43 1.04 4.98
CA ARG A 222 -11.29 0.20 5.34
C ARG A 222 -10.66 0.68 6.65
N ALA A 223 -10.52 2.00 6.86
CA ALA A 223 -10.04 2.54 8.13
C ALA A 223 -10.99 2.24 9.30
N LEU A 224 -12.31 2.37 9.09
CA LEU A 224 -13.34 2.03 10.09
C LEU A 224 -13.31 0.53 10.45
N VAL A 225 -13.24 -0.33 9.45
CA VAL A 225 -13.10 -1.79 9.64
C VAL A 225 -11.80 -2.11 10.36
N GLY A 226 -10.68 -1.53 9.93
CA GLY A 226 -9.37 -1.77 10.54
C GLY A 226 -9.37 -1.47 12.04
N VAL A 227 -9.91 -0.33 12.47
CA VAL A 227 -9.96 0.00 13.90
C VAL A 227 -10.94 -0.89 14.68
N LEU A 228 -12.08 -1.26 14.07
CA LEU A 228 -13.04 -2.17 14.71
C LEU A 228 -12.41 -3.57 14.88
N THR A 229 -11.75 -4.09 13.85
CA THR A 229 -11.05 -5.39 13.88
C THR A 229 -9.91 -5.39 14.90
N ALA A 230 -9.08 -4.35 14.92
CA ALA A 230 -7.93 -4.25 15.84
C ALA A 230 -8.33 -4.25 17.33
N ARG A 231 -9.56 -3.84 17.64
CA ARG A 231 -10.11 -3.87 19.01
C ARG A 231 -10.70 -5.23 19.41
N GLY A 232 -10.80 -6.18 18.48
CA GLY A 232 -11.17 -7.55 18.79
C GLY A 232 -12.57 -7.69 19.37
N ALA A 233 -12.67 -8.45 20.48
CA ALA A 233 -13.93 -8.83 21.13
C ALA A 233 -14.82 -7.64 21.52
N GLU A 234 -14.23 -6.47 21.82
CA GLU A 234 -14.98 -5.28 22.21
C GLU A 234 -15.83 -4.72 21.04
N SER A 235 -15.37 -4.90 19.81
CA SER A 235 -16.08 -4.47 18.60
C SER A 235 -17.10 -5.48 18.10
N GLN A 236 -17.03 -6.73 18.56
CA GLN A 236 -17.93 -7.81 18.13
C GLN A 236 -19.42 -7.44 18.20
N PRO A 237 -19.98 -6.94 19.34
CA PRO A 237 -21.39 -6.57 19.39
C PRO A 237 -21.74 -5.38 18.48
N LEU A 238 -20.77 -4.51 18.19
CA LEU A 238 -20.96 -3.36 17.30
C LEU A 238 -21.01 -3.79 15.84
N LEU A 239 -20.08 -4.62 15.41
CA LEU A 239 -20.07 -5.20 14.06
C LEU A 239 -21.33 -6.06 13.82
N ASP A 240 -21.74 -6.85 14.83
CA ASP A 240 -22.99 -7.61 14.78
C ASP A 240 -24.23 -6.71 14.64
N LYS A 241 -24.21 -5.51 15.24
CA LYS A 241 -25.24 -4.48 15.05
C LYS A 241 -25.19 -3.95 13.62
N VAL A 242 -24.02 -3.68 13.04
CA VAL A 242 -23.88 -3.22 11.64
C VAL A 242 -24.48 -4.22 10.68
N VAL A 243 -24.11 -5.50 10.78
CA VAL A 243 -24.64 -6.58 9.93
C VAL A 243 -26.16 -6.66 9.98
N ARG A 244 -26.74 -6.55 11.18
CA ARG A 244 -28.19 -6.60 11.38
C ARG A 244 -28.93 -5.36 10.86
N ARG A 245 -28.39 -4.16 11.08
CA ARG A 245 -29.14 -2.90 10.92
C ARG A 245 -28.83 -2.11 9.66
N SER A 246 -27.61 -2.22 9.13
CA SER A 246 -27.20 -1.45 7.94
C SER A 246 -28.13 -1.77 6.77
N ARG A 247 -28.49 -0.81 5.94
CA ARG A 247 -29.24 -1.08 4.70
C ARG A 247 -28.31 -1.31 3.50
N HIS A 248 -27.02 -1.03 3.66
CA HIS A 248 -26.01 -1.07 2.61
C HIS A 248 -25.33 -2.44 2.58
N SER A 249 -25.35 -3.12 1.44
CA SER A 249 -24.78 -4.46 1.27
C SER A 249 -23.27 -4.49 1.50
N GLU A 250 -22.56 -3.44 1.08
CA GLU A 250 -21.11 -3.26 1.24
C GLU A 250 -20.73 -3.14 2.72
N ALA A 251 -21.41 -2.27 3.49
CA ALA A 251 -21.20 -2.15 4.92
C ALA A 251 -21.43 -3.48 5.66
N VAL A 252 -22.43 -4.26 5.23
CA VAL A 252 -22.65 -5.61 5.75
C VAL A 252 -21.49 -6.54 5.40
N ALA A 253 -20.96 -6.47 4.18
CA ALA A 253 -19.83 -7.29 3.75
C ALA A 253 -18.56 -6.97 4.56
N LEU A 254 -18.22 -5.70 4.69
CA LEU A 254 -17.10 -5.20 5.47
C LEU A 254 -17.21 -5.58 6.96
N ALA A 255 -18.41 -5.49 7.54
CA ALA A 255 -18.61 -5.90 8.93
C ALA A 255 -18.53 -7.42 9.12
N LEU A 256 -18.97 -8.21 8.13
CA LEU A 256 -18.81 -9.66 8.12
C LEU A 256 -17.32 -10.06 8.00
N GLU A 257 -16.57 -9.36 7.16
CA GLU A 257 -15.12 -9.53 7.04
C GLU A 257 -14.40 -9.21 8.36
N ALA A 258 -14.75 -8.11 9.03
CA ALA A 258 -14.20 -7.82 10.36
C ALA A 258 -14.55 -8.92 11.38
N LEU A 259 -15.80 -9.41 11.36
CA LEU A 259 -16.25 -10.46 12.26
C LEU A 259 -15.54 -11.78 12.01
N VAL A 260 -15.20 -12.15 10.77
CA VAL A 260 -14.51 -13.43 10.53
C VAL A 260 -13.12 -13.46 11.16
N ALA A 261 -12.47 -12.31 11.30
CA ALA A 261 -11.20 -12.19 12.00
C ALA A 261 -11.33 -12.22 13.54
N ILE A 262 -12.49 -11.80 14.08
CA ILE A 262 -12.71 -11.68 15.54
C ILE A 262 -13.42 -12.91 16.13
N ASP A 263 -14.56 -13.27 15.54
CA ASP A 263 -15.42 -14.40 15.92
C ASP A 263 -15.96 -15.05 14.64
N PRO A 264 -15.20 -15.99 14.05
CA PRO A 264 -15.57 -16.59 12.78
C PRO A 264 -16.84 -17.45 12.88
N GLU A 265 -17.23 -17.92 14.07
CA GLU A 265 -18.50 -18.65 14.24
C GLU A 265 -19.70 -17.71 14.17
N LEU A 266 -19.62 -16.55 14.85
CA LEU A 266 -20.66 -15.53 14.75
C LEU A 266 -20.75 -15.00 13.31
N ALA A 267 -19.61 -14.75 12.67
CA ALA A 267 -19.56 -14.32 11.27
C ALA A 267 -20.33 -15.30 10.37
N GLU A 268 -20.08 -16.61 10.48
CA GLU A 268 -20.80 -17.63 9.70
C GLU A 268 -22.30 -17.64 9.99
N ARG A 269 -22.69 -17.65 11.28
CA ARG A 269 -24.11 -17.60 11.68
C ARG A 269 -24.82 -16.37 11.12
N ARG A 270 -24.12 -15.25 10.99
CA ARG A 270 -24.67 -14.02 10.41
C ARG A 270 -24.67 -14.04 8.89
N ALA A 271 -23.60 -14.49 8.25
CA ALA A 271 -23.53 -14.70 6.80
C ALA A 271 -24.72 -15.54 6.32
N ARG A 272 -25.02 -16.66 6.99
CA ARG A 272 -26.20 -17.50 6.71
C ARG A 272 -27.55 -16.76 6.83
N LYS A 273 -27.66 -15.76 7.69
CA LYS A 273 -28.91 -14.97 7.87
C LYS A 273 -29.03 -13.84 6.85
N VAL A 274 -27.92 -13.22 6.46
CA VAL A 274 -27.92 -12.02 5.61
C VAL A 274 -27.47 -12.27 4.17
N TRP A 275 -27.18 -13.51 3.78
CA TRP A 275 -26.64 -13.83 2.44
C TRP A 275 -27.48 -13.27 1.29
N ARG A 276 -28.81 -13.20 1.43
CA ARG A 276 -29.67 -12.62 0.37
C ARG A 276 -29.47 -11.12 0.19
N LYS A 277 -29.06 -10.43 1.25
CA LYS A 277 -28.86 -8.98 1.32
C LYS A 277 -27.40 -8.61 0.99
N SER A 278 -26.45 -9.44 1.40
CA SER A 278 -25.02 -9.25 1.09
C SER A 278 -24.40 -10.59 0.69
N PRO A 279 -24.62 -11.03 -0.57
CA PRO A 279 -24.10 -12.32 -1.03
C PRO A 279 -22.57 -12.33 -1.10
N HIS A 280 -21.95 -11.27 -1.62
CA HIS A 280 -20.49 -11.08 -1.68
C HIS A 280 -19.85 -11.24 -0.30
N GLY A 281 -20.35 -10.48 0.70
CA GLY A 281 -19.85 -10.55 2.08
C GLY A 281 -20.07 -11.92 2.74
N ALA A 282 -21.21 -12.55 2.48
CA ALA A 282 -21.47 -13.88 3.02
C ALA A 282 -20.52 -14.92 2.41
N ILE A 283 -20.35 -14.95 1.09
CA ILE A 283 -19.42 -15.86 0.40
C ILE A 283 -17.98 -15.65 0.89
N ALA A 284 -17.54 -14.41 1.04
CA ALA A 284 -16.20 -14.09 1.56
C ALA A 284 -15.95 -14.64 2.97
N VAL A 285 -16.96 -14.64 3.86
CA VAL A 285 -16.84 -15.27 5.19
C VAL A 285 -16.56 -16.77 5.07
N TRP A 286 -17.28 -17.46 4.19
CA TRP A 286 -17.08 -18.90 3.99
C TRP A 286 -15.72 -19.19 3.37
N ALA A 287 -15.33 -18.41 2.35
CA ALA A 287 -14.01 -18.52 1.72
C ALA A 287 -12.88 -18.41 2.76
N LYS A 288 -12.90 -17.36 3.60
CA LYS A 288 -11.86 -17.14 4.62
C LYS A 288 -11.88 -18.18 5.73
N ARG A 289 -13.07 -18.58 6.22
CA ARG A 289 -13.19 -19.53 7.35
C ARG A 289 -12.78 -20.95 6.98
N TYR A 290 -13.05 -21.36 5.73
CA TYR A 290 -12.87 -22.74 5.27
C TYR A 290 -11.73 -22.86 4.25
N ALA A 291 -10.87 -21.85 4.13
CA ALA A 291 -9.73 -21.86 3.22
C ALA A 291 -8.86 -23.11 3.44
N GLY A 292 -8.61 -23.86 2.37
CA GLY A 292 -7.81 -25.09 2.38
C GLY A 292 -8.39 -26.29 3.14
N THR A 293 -9.62 -26.20 3.65
CA THR A 293 -10.20 -27.28 4.47
C THR A 293 -10.89 -28.37 3.66
N GLY A 294 -11.38 -28.05 2.45
CA GLY A 294 -12.23 -28.97 1.68
C GLY A 294 -13.56 -29.36 2.38
N ASP A 295 -14.06 -28.53 3.30
CA ASP A 295 -15.29 -28.83 4.04
C ASP A 295 -16.52 -28.97 3.11
N ALA A 296 -17.11 -30.16 3.09
CA ALA A 296 -18.24 -30.47 2.21
C ALA A 296 -19.48 -29.60 2.47
N GLY A 297 -19.70 -29.19 3.71
CA GLY A 297 -20.82 -28.32 4.09
C GLY A 297 -20.65 -26.90 3.57
N ALA A 298 -19.41 -26.37 3.64
CA ALA A 298 -19.03 -25.09 3.09
C ALA A 298 -19.15 -25.06 1.57
N ILE A 299 -18.63 -26.09 0.89
CA ILE A 299 -18.72 -26.26 -0.56
C ILE A 299 -20.18 -26.21 -1.02
N ASP A 300 -21.03 -27.04 -0.42
CA ASP A 300 -22.45 -27.12 -0.79
C ASP A 300 -23.21 -25.82 -0.47
N TRP A 301 -22.83 -25.10 0.59
CA TRP A 301 -23.39 -23.78 0.87
C TRP A 301 -22.99 -22.73 -0.18
N VAL A 302 -21.70 -22.60 -0.50
CA VAL A 302 -21.18 -21.61 -1.45
C VAL A 302 -21.71 -21.88 -2.86
N ARG A 303 -21.76 -23.15 -3.27
CA ARG A 303 -22.34 -23.57 -4.56
C ARG A 303 -23.78 -23.07 -4.71
N ARG A 304 -24.65 -23.39 -3.74
CA ARG A 304 -26.05 -22.91 -3.74
C ARG A 304 -26.17 -21.39 -3.70
N ALA A 305 -25.25 -20.70 -3.02
CA ALA A 305 -25.25 -19.24 -2.99
C ALA A 305 -24.93 -18.65 -4.38
N GLY A 306 -24.01 -19.27 -5.12
CA GLY A 306 -23.61 -18.89 -6.49
C GLY A 306 -24.64 -19.22 -7.58
N ASP A 307 -25.40 -20.31 -7.42
CA ASP A 307 -26.39 -20.77 -8.41
C ASP A 307 -27.54 -19.77 -8.66
N HIS A 308 -27.90 -18.97 -7.65
CA HIS A 308 -29.16 -18.23 -7.63
C HIS A 308 -29.07 -16.72 -7.94
N ARG A 309 -27.97 -16.22 -8.53
CA ARG A 309 -27.71 -14.77 -8.57
C ARG A 309 -27.03 -14.29 -9.85
N SER A 310 -26.74 -12.98 -9.87
CA SER A 310 -26.01 -12.28 -10.93
C SER A 310 -24.65 -12.92 -11.21
N GLY A 311 -24.09 -12.64 -12.39
CA GLY A 311 -22.75 -13.13 -12.78
C GLY A 311 -21.65 -12.77 -11.77
N SER A 312 -21.74 -11.61 -11.11
CA SER A 312 -20.79 -11.19 -10.07
C SER A 312 -20.80 -12.09 -8.83
N VAL A 313 -21.96 -12.51 -8.34
CA VAL A 313 -22.05 -13.40 -7.17
C VAL A 313 -21.55 -14.80 -7.52
N ARG A 314 -21.83 -15.25 -8.75
CA ARG A 314 -21.33 -16.53 -9.25
C ARG A 314 -19.81 -16.52 -9.37
N ARG A 315 -19.22 -15.42 -9.84
CA ARG A 315 -17.76 -15.20 -9.84
C ARG A 315 -17.17 -15.36 -8.44
N ASP A 316 -17.72 -14.64 -7.46
CA ASP A 316 -17.25 -14.74 -6.07
C ASP A 316 -17.37 -16.16 -5.51
N ALA A 317 -18.46 -16.88 -5.83
CA ALA A 317 -18.65 -18.26 -5.41
C ALA A 317 -17.60 -19.20 -6.01
N VAL A 318 -17.23 -19.03 -7.27
CA VAL A 318 -16.14 -19.78 -7.92
C VAL A 318 -14.82 -19.51 -7.19
N VAL A 319 -14.46 -18.24 -6.97
CA VAL A 319 -13.22 -17.87 -6.26
C VAL A 319 -13.21 -18.44 -4.84
N ALA A 320 -14.34 -18.36 -4.13
CA ALA A 320 -14.47 -18.92 -2.79
C ALA A 320 -14.31 -20.44 -2.75
N LEU A 321 -14.89 -21.17 -3.71
CA LEU A 321 -14.73 -22.62 -3.81
C LEU A 321 -13.28 -23.02 -4.10
N VAL A 322 -12.60 -22.28 -4.98
CA VAL A 322 -11.15 -22.46 -5.20
C VAL A 322 -10.37 -22.27 -3.90
N GLY A 323 -10.67 -21.21 -3.14
CA GLY A 323 -10.02 -20.96 -1.85
C GLY A 323 -10.32 -22.02 -0.78
N ILE A 324 -11.54 -22.56 -0.73
CA ILE A 324 -11.91 -23.66 0.18
C ILE A 324 -11.07 -24.93 -0.14
N GLY A 325 -10.76 -25.15 -1.41
CA GLY A 325 -9.86 -26.20 -1.87
C GLY A 325 -10.46 -27.60 -1.81
N GLY A 326 -9.69 -28.58 -2.31
CA GLY A 326 -10.11 -29.98 -2.41
C GLY A 326 -10.92 -30.29 -3.67
N GLN A 327 -10.94 -31.57 -4.05
CA GLN A 327 -11.54 -32.04 -5.31
C GLN A 327 -13.02 -31.65 -5.45
N ALA A 328 -13.81 -31.86 -4.40
CA ALA A 328 -15.24 -31.54 -4.42
C ALA A 328 -15.52 -30.03 -4.58
N ALA A 329 -14.67 -29.16 -4.00
CA ALA A 329 -14.82 -27.71 -4.16
C ALA A 329 -14.49 -27.30 -5.60
N ALA A 330 -13.45 -27.89 -6.17
CA ALA A 330 -13.01 -27.59 -7.52
C ALA A 330 -14.01 -28.09 -8.58
N GLU A 331 -14.61 -29.27 -8.40
CA GLU A 331 -15.72 -29.75 -9.22
C GLU A 331 -16.91 -28.78 -9.16
N ALA A 332 -17.32 -28.35 -7.97
CA ALA A 332 -18.38 -27.36 -7.79
C ALA A 332 -18.04 -25.99 -8.42
N ALA A 333 -16.77 -25.57 -8.35
CA ALA A 333 -16.30 -24.35 -8.99
C ALA A 333 -16.40 -24.46 -10.51
N ALA A 334 -16.05 -25.62 -11.09
CA ALA A 334 -16.08 -25.85 -12.53
C ALA A 334 -17.52 -25.87 -13.06
N GLU A 335 -18.45 -26.49 -12.32
CA GLU A 335 -19.88 -26.46 -12.63
C GLU A 335 -20.42 -25.03 -12.66
N LEU A 336 -20.13 -24.24 -11.62
CA LEU A 336 -20.57 -22.84 -11.55
C LEU A 336 -19.96 -22.00 -12.67
N ALA A 337 -18.67 -22.16 -12.95
CA ALA A 337 -17.98 -21.40 -13.98
C ALA A 337 -18.48 -21.74 -15.39
N ALA A 338 -18.87 -22.98 -15.68
CA ALA A 338 -19.47 -23.34 -16.97
C ALA A 338 -20.74 -22.52 -17.27
N GLY A 339 -21.49 -22.12 -16.24
CA GLY A 339 -22.69 -21.31 -16.39
C GLY A 339 -22.45 -19.81 -16.59
N THR A 340 -21.24 -19.27 -16.38
CA THR A 340 -20.96 -17.82 -16.54
C THR A 340 -20.66 -17.42 -17.97
N GLY A 341 -20.16 -18.34 -18.80
CA GLY A 341 -19.54 -18.00 -20.08
C GLY A 341 -18.19 -17.27 -19.95
N ASP A 342 -17.66 -17.14 -18.73
CA ASP A 342 -16.39 -16.48 -18.42
C ASP A 342 -15.26 -17.51 -18.50
N ALA A 343 -14.45 -17.40 -19.56
CA ALA A 343 -13.37 -18.34 -19.85
C ALA A 343 -12.27 -18.34 -18.78
N ASP A 344 -12.02 -17.20 -18.14
CA ASP A 344 -11.00 -17.09 -17.09
C ASP A 344 -11.48 -17.74 -15.79
N LEU A 345 -12.77 -17.61 -15.44
CA LEU A 345 -13.33 -18.36 -14.31
C LEU A 345 -13.37 -19.87 -14.55
N ALA A 346 -13.72 -20.29 -15.77
CA ALA A 346 -13.69 -21.71 -16.13
C ALA A 346 -12.28 -22.28 -16.05
N ARG A 347 -11.26 -21.47 -16.36
CA ARG A 347 -9.85 -21.86 -16.20
C ARG A 347 -9.48 -21.94 -14.72
N LEU A 348 -9.73 -20.89 -13.93
CA LEU A 348 -9.43 -20.85 -12.49
C LEU A 348 -10.02 -22.07 -11.77
N ALA A 349 -11.27 -22.41 -12.06
CA ALA A 349 -11.93 -23.58 -11.48
C ALA A 349 -11.25 -24.91 -11.86
N ARG A 350 -10.78 -25.06 -13.10
CA ARG A 350 -10.04 -26.26 -13.55
C ARG A 350 -8.68 -26.39 -12.89
N GLU A 351 -7.97 -25.28 -12.71
CA GLU A 351 -6.66 -25.25 -12.03
C GLU A 351 -6.78 -25.71 -10.57
N ALA A 352 -7.84 -25.29 -9.87
CA ALA A 352 -8.09 -25.65 -8.47
C ALA A 352 -8.29 -27.16 -8.21
N VAL A 353 -8.59 -27.96 -9.25
CA VAL A 353 -8.82 -29.43 -9.13
C VAL A 353 -7.52 -30.21 -8.91
N ARG A 354 -6.35 -29.58 -9.07
CA ARG A 354 -5.04 -30.26 -9.05
C ARG A 354 -4.34 -30.10 -7.69
N PRO A 355 -4.51 -31.02 -6.72
CA PRO A 355 -3.88 -30.91 -5.40
C PRO A 355 -2.34 -30.90 -5.43
N ASP A 356 -1.75 -31.53 -6.44
CA ASP A 356 -0.30 -31.54 -6.65
C ASP A 356 0.20 -30.35 -7.50
N LEU A 357 -0.68 -29.42 -7.88
CA LEU A 357 -0.35 -28.30 -8.77
C LEU A 357 0.87 -27.51 -8.33
N PRO A 358 1.06 -27.11 -7.05
CA PRO A 358 2.27 -26.40 -6.65
C PRO A 358 3.55 -27.21 -6.91
N ARG A 359 3.52 -28.51 -6.64
CA ARG A 359 4.67 -29.41 -6.88
C ARG A 359 4.89 -29.66 -8.36
N ASP A 360 3.83 -29.83 -9.14
CA ASP A 360 3.91 -30.08 -10.57
C ASP A 360 4.44 -28.84 -11.31
N VAL A 361 3.92 -27.65 -10.99
CA VAL A 361 4.35 -26.38 -11.57
C VAL A 361 5.81 -26.09 -11.22
N THR A 362 6.21 -26.22 -9.94
CA THR A 362 7.60 -26.01 -9.54
C THR A 362 8.55 -27.03 -10.15
N ALA A 363 8.16 -28.31 -10.24
CA ALA A 363 8.95 -29.33 -10.92
C ALA A 363 9.11 -29.03 -12.43
N ALA A 364 8.06 -28.53 -13.08
CA ALA A 364 8.11 -28.08 -14.47
C ALA A 364 9.04 -26.86 -14.63
N MET A 365 8.94 -25.85 -13.77
CA MET A 365 9.81 -24.68 -13.78
C MET A 365 11.29 -25.06 -13.64
N VAL A 366 11.63 -25.96 -12.72
CA VAL A 366 12.99 -26.46 -12.55
C VAL A 366 13.47 -27.23 -13.78
N ARG A 367 12.62 -28.10 -14.34
CA ARG A 367 12.96 -28.88 -15.55
C ARG A 367 13.17 -28.00 -16.78
N LEU A 368 12.40 -26.92 -16.90
CA LEU A 368 12.47 -25.96 -18.01
C LEU A 368 13.59 -24.91 -17.81
N GLY A 369 14.31 -24.94 -16.69
CA GLY A 369 15.40 -24.00 -16.41
C GLY A 369 14.93 -22.58 -16.02
N LEU A 370 13.66 -22.42 -15.68
CA LEU A 370 13.08 -21.12 -15.28
C LEU A 370 13.47 -20.72 -13.86
N ALA A 371 13.78 -21.69 -13.00
CA ALA A 371 14.26 -21.48 -11.64
C ALA A 371 15.13 -22.65 -11.18
N ASP A 372 15.96 -22.43 -10.15
CA ASP A 372 16.68 -23.50 -9.48
C ASP A 372 15.80 -24.21 -8.42
N ARG A 373 16.32 -25.32 -7.89
CA ARG A 373 15.60 -26.15 -6.90
C ARG A 373 15.41 -25.44 -5.57
N ASP A 374 16.31 -24.55 -5.18
CA ASP A 374 16.28 -23.89 -3.89
C ASP A 374 15.19 -22.80 -3.89
N ALA A 375 15.13 -21.98 -4.96
CA ALA A 375 14.07 -21.03 -5.20
C ALA A 375 12.69 -21.71 -5.27
N ALA A 376 12.60 -22.83 -5.99
CA ALA A 376 11.36 -23.62 -6.08
C ALA A 376 10.92 -24.17 -4.70
N ALA A 377 11.84 -24.71 -3.91
CA ALA A 377 11.52 -25.23 -2.58
C ALA A 377 11.12 -24.10 -1.60
N ALA A 378 11.82 -22.96 -1.64
CA ALA A 378 11.49 -21.79 -0.83
C ALA A 378 10.09 -21.26 -1.17
N ALA A 379 9.75 -21.17 -2.46
CA ALA A 379 8.44 -20.76 -2.91
C ALA A 379 7.34 -21.69 -2.40
N ILE A 380 7.49 -23.02 -2.53
CA ILE A 380 6.50 -23.98 -2.00
C ILE A 380 6.31 -23.82 -0.49
N ALA A 381 7.40 -23.63 0.26
CA ALA A 381 7.34 -23.45 1.71
C ALA A 381 6.64 -22.14 2.12
N ALA A 382 6.69 -21.11 1.26
CA ALA A 382 6.06 -19.81 1.50
C ALA A 382 4.61 -19.72 1.01
N LEU A 383 4.10 -20.71 0.28
CA LEU A 383 2.72 -20.72 -0.20
C LEU A 383 1.74 -21.12 0.90
N ASP A 384 0.72 -20.29 1.11
CA ASP A 384 -0.48 -20.70 1.82
C ASP A 384 -1.29 -21.65 0.92
N HIS A 385 -1.67 -22.82 1.43
CA HIS A 385 -2.51 -23.75 0.68
C HIS A 385 -3.99 -23.33 0.71
N PRO A 386 -4.75 -23.39 -0.41
CA PRO A 386 -4.37 -23.78 -1.78
C PRO A 386 -3.91 -22.58 -2.65
N ALA A 387 -2.94 -22.81 -3.54
CA ALA A 387 -2.37 -21.80 -4.44
C ALA A 387 -2.69 -22.09 -5.91
N THR A 388 -2.95 -21.05 -6.71
CA THR A 388 -3.07 -21.16 -8.17
C THR A 388 -1.70 -21.32 -8.81
N ALA A 389 -1.63 -21.82 -10.04
CA ALA A 389 -0.35 -21.97 -10.71
C ALA A 389 0.32 -20.62 -11.00
N SER A 390 -0.45 -19.56 -11.32
CA SER A 390 0.09 -18.21 -11.44
C SER A 390 0.73 -17.74 -10.12
N GLN A 391 0.09 -17.96 -8.98
CA GLN A 391 0.68 -17.66 -7.66
C GLN A 391 1.97 -18.44 -7.41
N VAL A 392 2.00 -19.73 -7.78
CA VAL A 392 3.21 -20.56 -7.67
C VAL A 392 4.33 -19.98 -8.54
N VAL A 393 4.04 -19.67 -9.82
CA VAL A 393 5.02 -19.10 -10.76
C VAL A 393 5.57 -17.77 -10.27
N THR A 394 4.70 -16.85 -9.84
CA THR A 394 5.10 -15.55 -9.27
C THR A 394 6.01 -15.73 -8.07
N ARG A 395 5.64 -16.59 -7.10
CA ARG A 395 6.47 -16.85 -5.91
C ARG A 395 7.82 -17.46 -6.27
N VAL A 396 7.86 -18.38 -7.23
CA VAL A 396 9.13 -18.97 -7.69
C VAL A 396 10.04 -17.92 -8.31
N PHE A 397 9.53 -17.05 -9.19
CA PHE A 397 10.34 -15.96 -9.76
C PHE A 397 10.78 -14.92 -8.75
N GLU A 398 9.93 -14.62 -7.75
CA GLU A 398 10.29 -13.75 -6.62
C GLU A 398 11.47 -14.32 -5.84
N HIS A 399 11.41 -15.60 -5.45
CA HIS A 399 12.51 -16.27 -4.74
C HIS A 399 13.76 -16.47 -5.61
N ALA A 400 13.61 -16.53 -6.93
CA ALA A 400 14.72 -16.57 -7.88
C ALA A 400 15.37 -15.20 -8.13
N GLY A 401 14.81 -14.10 -7.58
CA GLY A 401 15.29 -12.74 -7.83
C GLY A 401 15.08 -12.28 -9.28
N ARG A 402 14.05 -12.81 -9.95
CA ARG A 402 13.76 -12.59 -11.38
C ARG A 402 12.45 -11.84 -11.64
N LEU A 403 11.82 -11.33 -10.59
CA LEU A 403 10.51 -10.66 -10.64
C LEU A 403 10.64 -9.20 -10.19
N LEU A 404 10.05 -8.29 -10.95
CA LEU A 404 9.82 -6.91 -10.58
C LEU A 404 8.32 -6.63 -10.47
N TRP A 405 7.89 -6.12 -9.33
CA TRP A 405 6.58 -5.50 -9.18
C TRP A 405 6.75 -3.98 -9.18
N PHE A 406 5.96 -3.29 -9.99
CA PHE A 406 5.87 -1.84 -9.92
C PHE A 406 4.41 -1.39 -10.12
N ASP A 407 4.08 -0.25 -9.52
CA ASP A 407 2.80 0.41 -9.70
C ASP A 407 2.84 1.21 -11.00
N THR A 408 1.83 1.05 -11.85
CA THR A 408 1.66 1.84 -13.07
C THR A 408 1.37 3.31 -12.76
N GLU A 409 0.83 3.63 -11.58
CA GLU A 409 0.74 4.98 -11.02
C GLU A 409 2.01 5.26 -10.19
N GLY A 410 3.02 5.87 -10.80
CA GLY A 410 4.31 6.17 -10.17
C GLY A 410 4.26 7.26 -9.08
N GLY A 411 3.10 7.91 -8.89
CA GLY A 411 2.86 8.93 -7.88
C GLY A 411 3.67 10.23 -8.04
N GLN A 412 4.35 10.40 -9.18
CA GLN A 412 5.16 11.55 -9.54
C GLN A 412 4.93 11.90 -11.01
N VAL A 413 5.02 13.18 -11.37
CA VAL A 413 4.86 13.67 -12.75
C VAL A 413 6.19 14.30 -13.20
N PRO A 414 6.92 13.71 -14.16
CA PRO A 414 6.70 12.38 -14.77
C PRO A 414 7.02 11.20 -13.80
N PRO A 415 6.53 9.98 -14.08
CA PRO A 415 6.89 8.77 -13.32
C PRO A 415 8.41 8.52 -13.32
N PRO A 416 8.97 7.88 -12.30
CA PRO A 416 10.41 7.66 -12.19
C PRO A 416 10.89 6.49 -13.07
N TYR A 417 11.14 6.75 -14.37
CA TYR A 417 11.70 5.77 -15.31
C TYR A 417 13.17 5.44 -15.04
N ASP A 418 13.94 6.40 -14.54
CA ASP A 418 15.33 6.18 -14.16
C ASP A 418 15.46 5.11 -13.05
N ARG A 419 14.55 5.13 -12.08
CA ARG A 419 14.42 4.10 -11.06
C ARG A 419 14.06 2.74 -11.67
N LEU A 420 13.05 2.71 -12.53
CA LEU A 420 12.59 1.49 -13.21
C LEU A 420 13.72 0.83 -14.03
N ILE A 421 14.46 1.62 -14.82
CA ILE A 421 15.64 1.16 -15.57
C ILE A 421 16.63 0.49 -14.63
N THR A 422 16.85 1.09 -13.46
CA THR A 422 17.86 0.56 -12.54
C THR A 422 17.41 -0.72 -11.84
N GLU A 423 16.13 -0.83 -11.47
CA GLU A 423 15.55 -2.07 -10.91
C GLU A 423 15.57 -3.22 -11.94
N LEU A 424 15.22 -2.94 -13.21
CA LEU A 424 15.35 -3.91 -14.31
C LEU A 424 16.81 -4.33 -14.54
N THR A 425 17.74 -3.38 -14.45
CA THR A 425 19.18 -3.66 -14.56
C THR A 425 19.67 -4.60 -13.47
N GLU A 426 19.19 -4.43 -12.24
CA GLU A 426 19.57 -5.30 -11.11
C GLU A 426 19.11 -6.75 -11.32
N ILE A 427 17.93 -6.93 -11.93
CA ILE A 427 17.39 -8.25 -12.26
C ILE A 427 18.11 -8.87 -13.47
N SER A 428 18.38 -8.11 -14.53
CA SER A 428 19.01 -8.64 -15.75
C SER A 428 20.52 -8.76 -15.67
N GLY A 429 21.16 -8.04 -14.76
CA GLY A 429 22.61 -7.92 -14.72
C GLY A 429 23.21 -7.17 -15.92
N ALA A 430 22.39 -6.47 -16.70
CA ALA A 430 22.86 -5.71 -17.86
C ALA A 430 23.85 -4.61 -17.43
N PRO A 431 24.92 -4.34 -18.19
CA PRO A 431 25.89 -3.30 -17.85
C PRO A 431 25.39 -1.92 -18.26
N VAL A 432 24.49 -1.35 -17.46
CA VAL A 432 23.89 -0.03 -17.70
C VAL A 432 24.69 1.10 -17.05
N ALA A 433 24.86 2.19 -17.78
CA ALA A 433 25.50 3.43 -17.34
C ALA A 433 24.68 4.65 -17.77
N ASP A 434 25.03 5.82 -17.23
CA ASP A 434 24.51 7.13 -17.66
C ASP A 434 22.97 7.24 -17.74
N VAL A 435 22.25 6.56 -16.84
CA VAL A 435 20.79 6.68 -16.72
C VAL A 435 20.43 8.12 -16.37
N ARG A 436 19.58 8.75 -17.18
CA ARG A 436 19.12 10.13 -17.00
C ARG A 436 17.66 10.26 -17.40
N GLN A 437 16.90 10.95 -16.55
CA GLN A 437 15.56 11.42 -16.84
C GLN A 437 15.54 12.95 -16.72
N VAL A 438 15.02 13.63 -17.74
CA VAL A 438 14.93 15.08 -17.81
C VAL A 438 13.49 15.44 -18.10
N ALA A 439 12.85 16.20 -17.20
CA ALA A 439 11.52 16.74 -17.45
C ALA A 439 11.60 17.84 -18.52
N THR A 440 10.68 17.80 -19.48
CA THR A 440 10.53 18.78 -20.57
C THR A 440 9.13 19.39 -20.52
N PRO A 441 8.88 20.54 -21.17
CA PRO A 441 7.54 21.10 -21.27
C PRO A 441 6.53 20.14 -21.93
N GLU A 442 7.01 19.23 -22.77
CA GLU A 442 6.21 18.23 -23.49
C GLU A 442 6.15 16.85 -22.80
N GLY A 443 6.74 16.69 -21.61
CA GLY A 443 6.75 15.43 -20.86
C GLY A 443 8.11 15.11 -20.23
N ALA A 444 8.71 14.00 -20.61
CA ALA A 444 10.03 13.58 -20.13
C ALA A 444 10.89 13.01 -21.26
N THR A 445 12.20 13.13 -21.14
CA THR A 445 13.17 12.36 -21.92
C THR A 445 13.95 11.46 -20.98
N VAL A 446 14.01 10.18 -21.29
CA VAL A 446 14.71 9.14 -20.53
C VAL A 446 15.82 8.58 -21.39
N SER A 447 17.01 8.36 -20.85
CA SER A 447 18.14 7.80 -21.59
C SER A 447 19.02 6.96 -20.69
N CYS A 448 19.71 5.97 -21.27
CA CYS A 448 20.78 5.24 -20.63
C CYS A 448 21.80 4.73 -21.66
N THR A 449 22.91 4.20 -21.18
CA THR A 449 23.92 3.52 -22.01
C THR A 449 23.97 2.06 -21.61
N VAL A 450 23.76 1.14 -22.56
CA VAL A 450 23.82 -0.32 -22.35
C VAL A 450 24.88 -0.87 -23.29
N ASP A 451 25.86 -1.59 -22.75
CA ASP A 451 26.99 -2.13 -23.53
C ASP A 451 27.71 -1.09 -24.41
N GLY A 452 27.80 0.15 -23.90
CA GLY A 452 28.42 1.28 -24.61
C GLY A 452 27.55 1.94 -25.69
N SER A 453 26.35 1.42 -25.97
CA SER A 453 25.36 2.01 -26.88
C SER A 453 24.38 2.88 -26.10
N ARG A 454 24.11 4.10 -26.59
CA ARG A 454 23.16 5.02 -25.96
C ARG A 454 21.75 4.80 -26.50
N TYR A 455 20.80 4.69 -25.58
CA TYR A 455 19.36 4.57 -25.82
C TYR A 455 18.65 5.78 -25.23
N GLU A 456 17.60 6.24 -25.91
CA GLU A 456 16.83 7.42 -25.52
C GLU A 456 15.36 7.21 -25.89
N TRP A 457 14.48 7.52 -24.95
CA TRP A 457 13.03 7.39 -25.06
C TRP A 457 12.36 8.70 -24.66
N THR A 458 11.19 8.96 -25.25
CA THR A 458 10.35 10.12 -24.91
C THR A 458 8.96 9.62 -24.53
N PRO A 459 8.73 9.26 -23.25
CA PRO A 459 7.42 8.87 -22.77
C PRO A 459 6.34 9.90 -23.10
N GLN A 460 5.16 9.41 -23.48
CA GLN A 460 3.97 10.25 -23.57
C GLN A 460 3.61 10.77 -22.17
N ASP A 461 3.19 12.03 -22.08
CA ASP A 461 2.70 12.60 -20.84
C ASP A 461 1.34 11.97 -20.48
N GLN A 462 1.37 11.00 -19.56
CA GLN A 462 0.20 10.36 -18.97
C GLN A 462 0.01 10.80 -17.52
N GLY A 463 0.53 11.97 -17.13
CA GLY A 463 0.53 12.45 -15.76
C GLY A 463 1.51 11.65 -14.89
N ASP A 464 0.99 10.99 -13.85
CA ASP A 464 1.77 10.12 -12.96
C ASP A 464 1.71 8.64 -13.34
N TRP A 465 1.20 8.34 -14.54
CA TRP A 465 1.14 6.98 -15.08
C TRP A 465 2.32 6.69 -16.00
N TYR A 466 2.89 5.49 -15.86
CA TYR A 466 3.90 4.99 -16.79
C TYR A 466 3.29 4.79 -18.19
N ASP A 467 3.90 5.41 -19.20
CA ASP A 467 3.82 4.99 -20.60
C ASP A 467 4.39 3.58 -20.74
N MET A 468 3.48 2.61 -20.80
CA MET A 468 3.83 1.19 -20.85
C MET A 468 4.59 0.82 -22.12
N ASP A 469 4.39 1.50 -23.25
CA ASP A 469 5.16 1.21 -24.48
C ASP A 469 6.65 1.47 -24.24
N VAL A 470 6.98 2.59 -23.57
CA VAL A 470 8.36 2.90 -23.19
C VAL A 470 8.90 1.93 -22.13
N VAL A 471 8.06 1.49 -21.18
CA VAL A 471 8.48 0.45 -20.21
C VAL A 471 8.87 -0.84 -20.94
N CYS A 472 8.10 -1.24 -21.95
CA CYS A 472 8.40 -2.42 -22.78
C CYS A 472 9.72 -2.25 -23.52
N ASP A 473 9.91 -1.11 -24.21
CA ASP A 473 11.14 -0.83 -24.96
C ASP A 473 12.37 -0.82 -24.05
N ILE A 474 12.25 -0.28 -22.84
CA ILE A 474 13.30 -0.32 -21.82
C ILE A 474 13.59 -1.77 -21.42
N ALA A 475 12.56 -2.56 -21.10
CA ALA A 475 12.73 -3.94 -20.68
C ALA A 475 13.38 -4.81 -21.77
N ASP A 476 12.99 -4.62 -23.03
CA ASP A 476 13.62 -5.28 -24.19
C ASP A 476 15.09 -4.86 -24.34
N THR A 477 15.39 -3.57 -24.17
CA THR A 477 16.76 -3.04 -24.24
C THR A 477 17.65 -3.58 -23.12
N LEU A 478 17.08 -3.84 -21.93
CA LEU A 478 17.79 -4.35 -20.76
C LEU A 478 17.82 -5.88 -20.67
N SER A 479 17.19 -6.58 -21.62
CA SER A 479 17.24 -8.03 -21.68
C SER A 479 18.66 -8.51 -22.06
N PRO A 480 19.17 -9.59 -21.44
CA PRO A 480 20.49 -10.12 -21.75
C PRO A 480 20.71 -10.36 -23.24
N ALA A 481 21.88 -9.98 -23.75
CA ALA A 481 22.27 -10.30 -25.12
C ALA A 481 22.53 -11.82 -25.27
N SER A 482 22.32 -12.34 -26.48
CA SER A 482 22.68 -13.70 -26.89
C SER A 482 24.08 -14.09 -26.36
N PRO A 483 24.27 -15.27 -25.75
CA PRO A 483 23.47 -16.49 -25.95
C PRO A 483 22.34 -16.75 -24.93
N ASP A 484 22.09 -15.87 -23.96
CA ASP A 484 21.02 -16.08 -22.99
C ASP A 484 19.65 -15.77 -23.64
N PRO A 485 18.71 -16.73 -23.74
CA PRO A 485 17.40 -16.51 -24.34
C PRO A 485 16.44 -15.72 -23.44
N CYS A 486 16.85 -15.31 -22.23
CA CYS A 486 15.96 -14.60 -21.31
C CYS A 486 15.57 -13.20 -21.82
N SER A 487 14.29 -12.87 -21.71
CA SER A 487 13.78 -11.51 -21.88
C SER A 487 12.82 -11.16 -20.74
N PHE A 488 12.54 -9.88 -20.57
CA PHE A 488 11.47 -9.46 -19.67
C PHE A 488 10.09 -9.77 -20.28
N ILE A 489 9.19 -10.32 -19.48
CA ILE A 489 7.83 -10.73 -19.88
C ILE A 489 6.85 -10.23 -18.82
N VAL A 490 5.72 -9.66 -19.23
CA VAL A 490 4.64 -9.30 -18.30
C VAL A 490 3.84 -10.54 -17.93
N LEU A 491 3.79 -10.90 -16.65
CA LEU A 491 2.98 -12.03 -16.17
C LEU A 491 1.50 -11.69 -16.00
N GLY A 492 1.14 -10.41 -15.94
CA GLY A 492 -0.22 -9.90 -15.78
C GLY A 492 -0.33 -8.81 -14.71
N ASP A 493 -1.52 -8.22 -14.59
CA ASP A 493 -1.89 -7.36 -13.46
C ASP A 493 -2.40 -8.20 -12.28
N ASP A 494 -2.35 -7.65 -11.07
CA ASP A 494 -2.97 -8.25 -9.88
C ASP A 494 -4.48 -7.94 -9.79
N GLY A 495 -5.11 -7.54 -10.90
CA GLY A 495 -6.44 -6.93 -10.95
C GLY A 495 -6.47 -5.47 -10.46
N GLY A 496 -5.30 -4.88 -10.17
CA GLY A 496 -5.10 -3.51 -9.74
C GLY A 496 -4.22 -2.71 -10.71
N GLN A 497 -3.46 -1.77 -10.15
CA GLN A 497 -2.54 -0.89 -10.89
C GLN A 497 -1.10 -1.46 -10.92
N ALA A 498 -0.84 -2.60 -10.27
CA ALA A 498 0.48 -3.19 -10.22
C ALA A 498 0.72 -4.15 -11.39
N VAL A 499 1.90 -4.03 -12.02
CA VAL A 499 2.35 -4.91 -13.10
C VAL A 499 3.54 -5.73 -12.64
N ALA A 500 3.53 -7.02 -12.97
CA ALA A 500 4.65 -7.94 -12.76
C ALA A 500 5.45 -8.16 -14.05
N LEU A 501 6.74 -7.81 -14.02
CA LEU A 501 7.72 -8.16 -15.06
C LEU A 501 8.62 -9.29 -14.57
N VAL A 502 8.83 -10.32 -15.39
CA VAL A 502 9.78 -11.41 -15.09
C VAL A 502 10.83 -11.57 -16.15
N LEU A 503 12.07 -11.84 -15.73
CA LEU A 503 13.15 -12.20 -16.63
C LEU A 503 13.19 -13.73 -16.81
N ALA A 504 12.79 -14.19 -17.99
CA ALA A 504 12.68 -15.62 -18.29
C ALA A 504 12.89 -15.91 -19.78
N ASP A 505 13.25 -17.16 -20.11
CA ASP A 505 13.20 -17.67 -21.47
C ASP A 505 11.72 -17.73 -21.93
N PRO A 506 11.30 -16.98 -22.96
CA PRO A 506 9.92 -16.96 -23.43
C PRO A 506 9.41 -18.33 -23.89
N ASP A 507 10.25 -19.14 -24.53
CA ASP A 507 9.88 -20.45 -25.05
C ASP A 507 9.75 -21.46 -23.91
N ALA A 508 10.56 -21.31 -22.85
CA ALA A 508 10.39 -22.07 -21.62
C ALA A 508 9.10 -21.67 -20.88
N LEU A 509 8.75 -20.38 -20.84
CA LEU A 509 7.53 -19.90 -20.21
C LEU A 509 6.27 -20.35 -20.97
N GLU A 510 6.30 -20.32 -22.31
CA GLU A 510 5.21 -20.84 -23.15
C GLU A 510 5.02 -22.35 -22.95
N ARG A 511 6.10 -23.14 -22.93
CA ARG A 511 6.03 -24.57 -22.60
C ARG A 511 5.49 -24.82 -21.19
N LEU A 512 5.88 -24.01 -20.20
CA LEU A 512 5.32 -24.11 -18.86
C LEU A 512 3.80 -23.87 -18.89
N ALA A 513 3.36 -22.83 -19.62
CA ALA A 513 1.95 -22.51 -19.81
C ALA A 513 1.17 -23.68 -20.46
N GLU A 514 1.74 -24.32 -21.49
CA GLU A 514 1.17 -25.50 -22.14
C GLU A 514 1.09 -26.71 -21.20
N GLU A 515 2.18 -27.03 -20.50
CA GLU A 515 2.27 -28.20 -19.61
C GLU A 515 1.33 -28.09 -18.40
N THR A 516 1.23 -26.89 -17.84
CA THR A 516 0.42 -26.64 -16.64
C THR A 516 -1.01 -26.22 -16.98
N GLY A 517 -1.27 -25.81 -18.23
CA GLY A 517 -2.57 -25.32 -18.69
C GLY A 517 -2.88 -23.89 -18.22
N THR A 518 -1.84 -23.10 -17.90
CA THR A 518 -1.95 -21.78 -17.31
C THR A 518 -1.74 -20.69 -18.35
N ARG A 519 -2.45 -19.55 -18.24
CA ARG A 519 -2.04 -18.34 -18.95
C ARG A 519 -1.01 -17.61 -18.09
N LEU A 520 0.24 -17.61 -18.55
CA LEU A 520 1.33 -16.86 -17.95
C LEU A 520 1.62 -15.67 -18.84
N GLY A 521 0.87 -14.58 -18.66
CA GLY A 521 1.12 -13.35 -19.40
C GLY A 521 1.11 -13.49 -20.93
N GLY A 522 1.65 -12.48 -21.61
CA GLY A 522 1.88 -12.48 -23.05
C GLY A 522 3.11 -11.63 -23.37
N ARG A 523 3.69 -11.80 -24.56
CA ARG A 523 4.67 -10.82 -25.05
C ARG A 523 3.99 -9.47 -25.17
N LEU A 524 4.62 -8.46 -24.61
CA LEU A 524 4.20 -7.07 -24.74
C LEU A 524 4.25 -6.69 -26.23
N GLY A 525 3.10 -6.29 -26.80
CA GLY A 525 3.00 -5.81 -28.19
C GLY A 525 2.55 -6.82 -29.27
N ALA A 526 2.01 -8.00 -28.90
CA ALA A 526 1.41 -8.96 -29.84
C ALA A 526 -0.13 -8.95 -29.83
#